data_AF-A0A9D8K9B5-F1
#
_entry.id   AF-A0A9D8K9B5-F1
#
_cell.length_a   1.000
_cell.length_b   1.000
_cell.length_c   1.000
_cell.angle_alpha   90.00
_cell.angle_beta   90.00
_cell.angle_gamma   90.00
#
_symmetry.space_group_name_H-M   'P 1'
#
loop_
_entity.id
_entity.type
_entity.pdbx_description
1 polymer ?
#
loop_
_entity_poly.entity_id
_entity_poly.type
_entity_poly.pdbx_seq_one_letter_code
_entity_poly.pdbx_strand_id
1 'polypeptide(L)'
;VVLSEATVKVKVEDRIIHTAAEGNGPVNALDAALRKGLLEFYPGLATVELVDYKVRILEESSGTASQVRVLIESSDGHTQWRTVGSSTNIIEASWLALADSMEYFLIKRNTTS
;
A
#
# COMPACT_ATOMS: atom_id res chain seq x y z
N VAL A 1 3.91 -22.42 -6.41
CA VAL A 1 3.92 -21.04 -5.88
C VAL A 1 3.38 -20.14 -6.97
N VAL A 2 2.38 -19.31 -6.68
CA VAL A 2 1.89 -18.33 -7.66
C VAL A 2 2.77 -17.08 -7.51
N LEU A 3 3.62 -16.83 -8.50
CA LEU A 3 4.43 -15.62 -8.60
C LEU A 3 3.59 -14.53 -9.25
N SER A 4 3.46 -13.38 -8.59
CA SER A 4 2.83 -12.20 -9.18
C SER A 4 3.89 -11.12 -9.36
N GLU A 5 3.85 -10.41 -10.49
CA GLU A 5 4.65 -9.21 -10.71
C GLU A 5 3.73 -7.99 -10.69
N ALA A 6 4.19 -6.90 -10.08
CA ALA A 6 3.56 -5.61 -10.15
C ALA A 6 4.57 -4.56 -10.60
N THR A 7 4.07 -3.62 -11.40
CA THR A 7 4.83 -2.45 -11.85
C THR A 7 4.18 -1.20 -11.29
N VAL A 8 5.00 -0.29 -10.75
CA VAL A 8 4.57 0.95 -10.12
C VAL A 8 5.34 2.11 -10.74
N LYS A 9 4.61 3.20 -11.03
CA LYS A 9 5.18 4.47 -11.44
C LYS A 9 4.85 5.52 -10.39
N VAL A 10 5.87 6.02 -9.70
CA VAL A 10 5.73 7.10 -8.72
C VAL A 10 6.41 8.37 -9.20
N LYS A 11 5.92 9.52 -8.76
CA LYS A 11 6.56 10.81 -8.95
C LYS A 11 6.94 11.36 -7.57
N VAL A 12 8.23 11.60 -7.36
CA VAL A 12 8.76 12.24 -6.15
C VAL A 12 9.41 13.54 -6.60
N GLU A 13 8.86 14.67 -6.17
CA GLU A 13 9.21 16.01 -6.69
C GLU A 13 9.14 16.03 -8.23
N ASP A 14 10.24 16.34 -8.92
CA ASP A 14 10.32 16.35 -10.39
C ASP A 14 10.83 15.02 -10.99
N ARG A 15 11.10 14.01 -10.15
CA ARG A 15 11.62 12.71 -10.60
C ARG A 15 10.50 11.69 -10.73
N ILE A 16 10.41 11.06 -11.89
CA ILE A 16 9.52 9.93 -12.14
C ILE A 16 10.35 8.65 -12.03
N ILE A 17 9.94 7.74 -11.15
CA ILE A 17 10.54 6.42 -10.99
C ILE A 17 9.54 5.37 -11.46
N HIS A 18 10.03 4.42 -12.24
CA HIS A 18 9.26 3.28 -12.72
C HIS A 18 9.93 2.01 -12.23
N THR A 19 9.28 1.28 -11.34
CA THR A 19 9.82 0.09 -10.68
C THR A 19 8.91 -1.11 -10.87
N ALA A 20 9.50 -2.31 -10.84
CA ALA A 20 8.76 -3.56 -10.81
C ALA A 20 9.29 -4.48 -9.69
N ALA A 21 8.42 -5.31 -9.17
CA ALA A 21 8.79 -6.34 -8.21
C ALA A 21 7.87 -7.56 -8.32
N GLU A 22 8.44 -8.71 -7.99
CA GLU A 22 7.71 -9.96 -7.82
C GLU A 22 7.35 -10.16 -6.33
N GLY A 23 6.28 -10.92 -6.08
CA GLY A 23 5.84 -11.24 -4.74
C GLY A 23 4.89 -12.43 -4.68
N ASN A 24 4.60 -12.85 -3.45
CA ASN A 24 3.65 -13.92 -3.14
C ASN A 24 2.21 -13.40 -3.23
N GLY A 25 1.78 -13.07 -4.45
CA GLY A 25 0.49 -12.46 -4.75
C GLY A 25 0.58 -10.97 -5.11
N PRO A 26 -0.47 -10.42 -5.74
CA PRO A 26 -0.40 -9.11 -6.38
C PRO A 26 -0.19 -7.96 -5.39
N VAL A 27 -0.78 -8.03 -4.18
CA VAL A 27 -0.62 -6.98 -3.17
C VAL A 27 0.81 -6.96 -2.61
N ASN A 28 1.42 -8.12 -2.41
CA ASN A 28 2.81 -8.20 -1.96
C ASN A 28 3.79 -7.69 -3.04
N ALA A 29 3.55 -8.05 -4.30
CA ALA A 29 4.32 -7.52 -5.43
C ALA A 29 4.19 -5.99 -5.54
N LEU A 30 2.98 -5.46 -5.34
CA LEU A 30 2.68 -4.03 -5.36
C LEU A 30 3.41 -3.27 -4.24
N ASP A 31 3.38 -3.78 -3.01
CA ASP A 31 4.14 -3.24 -1.87
C ASP A 31 5.64 -3.23 -2.15
N ALA A 32 6.20 -4.34 -2.62
CA ALA A 32 7.61 -4.42 -2.95
C ALA A 32 8.00 -3.43 -4.07
N ALA A 33 7.19 -3.29 -5.11
CA ALA A 33 7.44 -2.36 -6.21
C ALA A 33 7.36 -0.90 -5.75
N LEU A 34 6.37 -0.55 -4.94
CA LEU A 34 6.20 0.78 -4.36
C LEU A 34 7.40 1.14 -3.46
N ARG A 35 7.80 0.23 -2.56
CA ARG A 35 8.97 0.42 -1.68
C ARG A 35 10.24 0.64 -2.49
N LYS A 36 10.48 -0.13 -3.55
CA LYS A 36 11.64 0.10 -4.44
C LYS A 36 11.65 1.53 -5.00
N GLY A 37 10.48 2.09 -5.33
CA GLY A 37 10.36 3.44 -5.86
C GLY A 37 10.55 4.54 -4.81
N LEU A 38 10.18 4.29 -3.55
CA LEU A 38 10.19 5.30 -2.49
C LEU A 38 11.42 5.25 -1.58
N LEU A 39 12.05 4.09 -1.38
CA LEU A 39 13.14 3.92 -0.42
C LEU A 39 14.39 4.75 -0.75
N GLU A 40 14.64 5.05 -2.03
CA GLU A 40 15.73 5.95 -2.45
C GLU A 40 15.55 7.36 -1.87
N PHE A 41 14.31 7.83 -1.75
CA PHE A 41 13.97 9.19 -1.30
C PHE A 41 13.65 9.25 0.19
N TYR A 42 13.02 8.19 0.70
CA TYR A 42 12.53 8.12 2.07
C TYR A 42 13.04 6.83 2.74
N PRO A 43 14.33 6.75 3.12
CA PRO A 43 14.93 5.54 3.68
C PRO A 43 14.28 5.10 5.00
N GLY A 44 13.63 6.03 5.72
CA GLY A 44 12.84 5.72 6.91
C GLY A 44 11.71 4.71 6.65
N LEU A 45 11.19 4.60 5.43
CA LEU A 45 10.16 3.60 5.09
C LEU A 45 10.66 2.15 5.22
N ALA A 46 11.98 1.93 5.31
CA ALA A 46 12.55 0.61 5.53
C ALA A 46 12.11 -0.03 6.86
N THR A 47 11.72 0.79 7.85
CA THR A 47 11.23 0.30 9.15
C THR A 47 9.74 -0.02 9.13
N VAL A 48 9.01 0.41 8.10
CA VAL A 48 7.56 0.19 8.02
C VAL A 48 7.29 -1.23 7.56
N GLU A 49 6.49 -1.97 8.31
CA GLU A 49 6.04 -3.33 7.97
C GLU A 49 4.52 -3.41 7.95
N LEU A 50 4.00 -4.22 7.03
CA LEU A 50 2.56 -4.50 6.94
C LEU A 50 2.25 -5.71 7.84
N VAL A 51 1.53 -5.47 8.92
CA VAL A 51 1.34 -6.46 10.00
C VAL A 51 -0.03 -7.15 9.96
N ASP A 52 -1.02 -6.54 9.31
CA ASP A 52 -2.33 -7.16 9.09
C ASP A 52 -2.96 -6.65 7.78
N TYR A 53 -3.72 -7.52 7.13
CA TYR A 53 -4.40 -7.26 5.86
C TYR A 53 -5.79 -7.88 5.90
N LYS A 54 -6.84 -7.05 5.88
CA LYS A 54 -8.23 -7.50 5.98
C LYS A 54 -9.07 -6.94 4.85
N VAL A 55 -9.78 -7.83 4.17
CA VAL A 55 -10.73 -7.47 3.11
C VAL A 55 -12.14 -7.67 3.62
N ARG A 56 -13.02 -6.68 3.38
CA ARG A 56 -14.45 -6.77 3.62
C ARG A 56 -15.20 -6.38 2.35
N ILE A 57 -16.22 -7.14 2.01
CA ILE A 57 -17.16 -6.80 0.95
C ILE A 57 -18.31 -6.03 1.60
N LEU A 58 -18.62 -4.86 1.07
CA LEU A 58 -19.69 -3.97 1.52
C LEU A 58 -20.83 -4.05 0.52
N GLU A 59 -21.96 -4.56 1.02
CA GLU A 59 -23.23 -4.85 0.35
C GLU A 59 -23.25 -5.96 -0.73
N GLU A 60 -24.20 -6.87 -0.52
CA GLU A 60 -24.57 -7.98 -1.42
C GLU A 60 -25.72 -7.59 -2.38
N SER A 61 -26.31 -6.40 -2.23
CA SER A 61 -27.58 -5.99 -2.86
C SER A 61 -27.44 -5.28 -4.23
N SER A 62 -26.23 -4.91 -4.68
CA SER A 62 -26.02 -4.14 -5.93
C SER A 62 -25.50 -4.96 -7.12
N GLY A 63 -25.59 -6.29 -7.07
CA GLY A 63 -25.13 -7.15 -8.18
C GLY A 63 -23.60 -7.12 -8.35
N THR A 64 -23.09 -6.78 -9.54
CA THR A 64 -21.64 -6.75 -9.83
C THR A 64 -20.91 -5.51 -9.29
N ALA A 65 -21.62 -4.56 -8.67
CA ALA A 65 -21.09 -3.30 -8.17
C ALA A 65 -20.74 -3.35 -6.66
N SER A 66 -20.53 -4.55 -6.10
CA SER A 66 -20.15 -4.70 -4.70
C SER A 66 -18.87 -3.94 -4.39
N GLN A 67 -18.91 -3.14 -3.33
CA GLN A 67 -17.77 -2.33 -2.91
C GLN A 67 -16.84 -3.18 -2.05
N VAL A 68 -15.56 -3.19 -2.39
CA VAL A 68 -14.51 -3.81 -1.59
C VAL A 68 -13.90 -2.75 -0.67
N ARG A 69 -13.68 -3.10 0.59
CA ARG A 69 -12.94 -2.32 1.56
C ARG A 69 -11.74 -3.13 2.04
N VAL A 70 -10.56 -2.56 1.88
CA VAL A 70 -9.29 -3.13 2.33
C VAL A 70 -8.81 -2.31 3.51
N LEU A 71 -8.56 -2.98 4.64
CA LEU A 71 -7.90 -2.41 5.81
C LEU A 71 -6.48 -2.97 5.85
N ILE A 72 -5.51 -2.07 5.92
CA ILE A 72 -4.10 -2.37 6.14
C ILE A 72 -3.71 -1.86 7.52
N GLU A 73 -3.10 -2.72 8.32
CA GLU A 73 -2.41 -2.32 9.55
C GLU A 73 -0.91 -2.34 9.29
N SER A 74 -0.23 -1.28 9.71
CA SER A 74 1.20 -1.11 9.53
C SER A 74 1.86 -0.69 10.84
N SER A 75 3.14 -1.01 10.98
CA SER A 75 3.96 -0.74 12.16
C SER A 75 5.34 -0.25 11.75
N ASP A 76 5.94 0.63 12.52
CA ASP A 76 7.37 0.99 12.40
C ASP A 76 8.23 0.36 13.51
N GLY A 77 7.66 -0.60 14.26
CA GLY A 77 8.26 -1.20 15.44
C GLY A 77 7.98 -0.44 16.75
N HIS A 78 7.45 0.79 16.68
CA HIS A 78 7.13 1.61 17.84
C HIS A 78 5.67 2.02 17.91
N THR A 79 5.08 2.41 16.79
CA THR A 79 3.67 2.74 16.65
C THR A 79 3.01 1.90 15.58
N GLN A 80 1.75 1.57 15.78
CA GLN A 80 0.88 0.96 14.78
C GLN A 80 -0.14 1.98 14.27
N TRP A 81 -0.50 1.87 13.00
CA TRP A 81 -1.56 2.64 12.38
C TRP A 81 -2.34 1.79 11.39
N ARG A 82 -3.56 2.24 11.09
CA ARG A 82 -4.46 1.59 10.15
C ARG A 82 -4.90 2.55 9.07
N THR A 83 -4.95 2.06 7.85
CA THR A 83 -5.46 2.78 6.69
C THR A 83 -6.51 1.93 5.99
N VAL A 84 -7.41 2.60 5.28
CA VAL A 84 -8.56 1.97 4.64
C VAL A 84 -8.70 2.49 3.22
N GLY A 85 -8.64 1.57 2.26
CA GLY A 85 -8.94 1.85 0.87
C GLY A 85 -10.26 1.19 0.49
N SER A 86 -11.04 1.84 -0.37
CA SER A 86 -12.30 1.29 -0.85
C SER A 86 -12.50 1.54 -2.33
N SER A 87 -12.84 0.49 -3.06
CA SER A 87 -13.09 0.50 -4.51
C SER A 87 -13.94 -0.72 -4.87
N THR A 88 -14.57 -0.73 -6.05
CA THR A 88 -15.14 -1.95 -6.64
C THR A 88 -14.07 -2.94 -7.12
N ASN A 89 -12.79 -2.53 -7.20
CA ASN A 89 -11.65 -3.37 -7.53
C ASN A 89 -10.77 -3.60 -6.30
N ILE A 90 -10.53 -4.88 -5.97
CA ILE A 90 -9.69 -5.26 -4.82
C ILE A 90 -8.26 -4.72 -4.92
N ILE A 91 -7.66 -4.70 -6.11
CA ILE A 91 -6.28 -4.22 -6.31
C ILE A 91 -6.19 -2.71 -6.10
N GLU A 92 -7.19 -1.96 -6.57
CA GLU A 92 -7.26 -0.52 -6.35
C GLU A 92 -7.52 -0.19 -4.87
N ALA A 93 -8.44 -0.91 -4.21
CA ALA A 93 -8.67 -0.74 -2.78
C ALA A 93 -7.40 -1.04 -1.96
N SER A 94 -6.64 -2.08 -2.34
CA SER A 94 -5.34 -2.38 -1.72
C SER A 94 -4.31 -1.27 -1.96
N TRP A 95 -4.22 -0.75 -3.19
CA TRP A 95 -3.31 0.34 -3.53
C TRP A 95 -3.59 1.60 -2.70
N LEU A 96 -4.85 2.00 -2.60
CA LEU A 96 -5.26 3.18 -1.81
C LEU A 96 -4.86 3.02 -0.34
N ALA A 97 -5.22 1.91 0.29
CA ALA A 97 -4.85 1.64 1.68
C ALA A 97 -3.33 1.63 1.89
N LEU A 98 -2.59 1.03 0.96
CA LEU A 98 -1.14 0.91 1.04
C LEU A 98 -0.43 2.25 0.87
N ALA A 99 -0.83 3.04 -0.14
CA ALA A 99 -0.28 4.37 -0.37
C ALA A 99 -0.53 5.30 0.82
N ASP A 100 -1.77 5.32 1.33
CA ASP A 100 -2.13 6.08 2.53
C ASP A 100 -1.28 5.67 3.75
N SER A 101 -0.95 4.38 3.87
CA SER A 101 -0.13 3.88 4.99
C SER A 101 1.29 4.42 4.94
N MET A 102 1.91 4.41 3.75
CA MET A 102 3.24 4.97 3.55
C MET A 102 3.24 6.49 3.79
N GLU A 103 2.23 7.19 3.26
CA GLU A 103 2.07 8.64 3.42
C GLU A 103 1.89 9.03 4.90
N TYR A 104 1.04 8.31 5.64
CA TYR A 104 0.82 8.56 7.06
C TYR A 104 2.14 8.53 7.86
N PHE A 105 2.99 7.52 7.60
CA PHE A 105 4.29 7.43 8.25
C PHE A 105 5.20 8.62 7.92
N LEU A 106 5.25 9.03 6.65
CA LEU A 106 6.06 10.18 6.21
C LEU A 106 5.60 11.49 6.85
N ILE A 107 4.29 11.74 6.88
CA ILE A 107 3.70 12.93 7.52
C ILE A 107 4.03 12.96 9.02
N LYS A 108 3.90 11.82 9.70
CA LYS A 108 4.16 11.71 11.14
C LYS A 108 5.64 11.97 11.47
N ARG A 109 6.58 11.49 10.65
CA ARG A 109 8.01 11.80 10.81
C ARG A 109 8.32 13.27 10.58
N ASN A 110 7.73 13.88 9.55
CA ASN A 110 7.97 15.29 9.23
C ASN A 110 7.45 16.24 10.32
N THR A 111 6.37 15.88 11.02
CA THR A 111 5.82 16.68 12.13
C THR A 111 6.67 16.60 13.41
N THR A 112 7.61 15.66 13.50
CA THR A 112 8.46 15.44 14.69
C THR A 112 9.85 16.09 14.55
N SER A 113 10.11 16.86 13.47
CA SER A 113 11.36 17.59 13.24
C SER A 113 11.24 19.07 13.58
#